data_AF-A0A6G4V8N4-F1
#
_entry.id   AF-A0A6G4V8N4-F1
#
_cell.length_a   1.000
_cell.length_b   1.000
_cell.length_c   1.000
_cell.angle_alpha   90.00
_cell.angle_beta   90.00
_cell.angle_gamma   90.00
#
_symmetry.space_group_name_H-M   'P 1'
#
loop_
_entity.id
_entity.type
_entity.pdbx_description
1 polymer ?
#
loop_
_entity_poly.entity_id
_entity_poly.type
_entity_poly.pdbx_seq_one_letter_code
_entity_poly.pdbx_strand_id
1 'polypeptide(L)'
;MTAKPEITQRDLRTRSKEIMDAVQGGQAFTVTRDGHRVGELVPLRRRRRFVPRAEFAAMSRTAPDISLDAFRDDQNAVLEQELDDPYAR
;
A
#
# COMPACT_ATOMS: atom_id res chain seq x y z
N MET A 1 18.02 -1.99 -6.14
CA MET A 1 17.13 -2.92 -5.38
C MET A 1 17.89 -3.36 -4.15
N THR A 2 17.49 -2.91 -2.96
CA THR A 2 18.11 -3.36 -1.70
C THR A 2 17.81 -4.85 -1.51
N ALA A 3 18.85 -5.67 -1.37
CA ALA A 3 18.71 -7.10 -1.18
C ALA A 3 17.94 -7.37 0.13
N LYS A 4 16.87 -8.16 0.06
CA LYS A 4 16.13 -8.59 1.25
C LYS A 4 17.01 -9.58 2.04
N PRO A 5 17.17 -9.42 3.36
CA PRO A 5 17.93 -10.37 4.16
C PRO A 5 17.39 -11.80 4.00
N GLU A 6 18.30 -12.77 3.90
CA GLU A 6 17.96 -14.18 3.75
C GLU A 6 17.84 -14.86 5.11
N ILE A 7 16.81 -15.70 5.26
CA ILE A 7 16.56 -16.53 6.45
C ILE A 7 16.33 -17.97 6.02
N THR A 8 16.86 -18.91 6.77
CA THR A 8 16.68 -20.33 6.53
C THR A 8 15.42 -20.87 7.22
N GLN A 9 14.99 -22.08 6.87
CA GLN A 9 13.96 -22.80 7.65
C GLN A 9 14.34 -22.98 9.12
N ARG A 10 15.64 -23.12 9.43
CA ARG A 10 16.11 -23.21 10.82
C ARG A 10 15.88 -21.90 11.56
N ASP A 11 16.16 -20.76 10.92
CA ASP A 11 15.92 -19.44 11.51
C ASP A 11 14.44 -19.23 11.82
N LEU A 12 13.55 -19.66 10.92
CA LEU A 12 12.10 -19.63 11.18
C LEU A 12 11.70 -20.42 12.42
N ARG A 13 12.36 -21.55 12.72
CA ARG A 13 12.05 -22.36 13.91
C ARG A 13 12.68 -21.78 15.18
N THR A 14 13.91 -21.29 15.10
CA THR A 14 14.70 -20.88 16.28
C THR A 14 14.45 -19.42 16.69
N ARG A 15 14.10 -18.55 15.74
CA ARG A 15 13.98 -17.10 15.92
C ARG A 15 12.62 -16.56 15.46
N SER A 16 11.58 -17.39 15.50
CA SER A 16 10.24 -17.07 15.01
C SER A 16 9.73 -15.73 15.54
N LYS A 17 9.84 -15.50 16.85
CA LYS A 17 9.38 -14.26 17.51
C LYS A 17 10.07 -13.03 16.93
N GLU A 18 11.40 -12.99 16.92
CA GLU A 18 12.18 -11.86 16.41
C GLU A 18 11.86 -11.57 14.93
N ILE A 19 11.73 -12.62 14.13
CA ILE A 19 11.42 -12.49 12.70
C ILE A 19 10.01 -11.92 12.53
N MET A 20 9.02 -12.41 13.27
CA MET A 20 7.65 -11.90 13.19
C MET A 20 7.53 -10.47 13.69
N ASP A 21 8.25 -10.10 14.76
CA ASP A 21 8.31 -8.72 15.26
C ASP A 21 8.93 -7.78 14.21
N ALA A 22 10.02 -8.20 13.55
CA ALA A 22 10.63 -7.44 12.47
C ALA A 22 9.70 -7.29 11.25
N VAL A 23 8.98 -8.35 10.88
CA VAL A 23 7.97 -8.31 9.81
C VAL A 23 6.84 -7.36 10.18
N GLN A 24 6.35 -7.41 11.42
CA GLN A 24 5.34 -6.46 11.91
C GLN A 24 5.86 -5.01 11.86
N GLY A 25 7.16 -4.80 12.11
CA GLY A 25 7.85 -3.53 11.94
C GLY A 25 8.08 -3.09 10.48
N GLY A 26 7.73 -3.92 9.50
CA GLY A 26 7.80 -3.61 8.08
C GLY A 26 9.00 -4.23 7.33
N GLN A 27 9.81 -5.06 7.99
CA GLN A 27 10.94 -5.73 7.34
C GLN A 27 10.47 -6.91 6.49
N ALA A 28 11.09 -7.10 5.33
CA ALA A 28 10.86 -8.23 4.45
C ALA A 28 12.08 -9.17 4.41
N PHE A 29 11.83 -10.47 4.32
CA PHE A 29 12.87 -11.50 4.28
C PHE A 29 12.69 -12.42 3.08
N THR A 30 13.80 -12.92 2.54
CA THR A 30 13.79 -14.06 1.60
C THR A 30 13.97 -15.34 2.41
N VAL A 31 13.04 -16.28 2.25
CA VAL A 31 13.14 -17.60 2.87
C VAL A 31 13.91 -18.54 1.96
N THR A 32 14.89 -19.25 2.51
CA THR A 32 15.71 -20.23 1.80
C THR A 32 15.60 -21.62 2.44
N ARG A 33 15.76 -22.65 1.61
CA ARG A 33 15.94 -24.04 2.00
C ARG A 33 17.15 -24.59 1.25
N ASP A 34 18.13 -25.11 1.99
CA ASP A 34 19.35 -25.69 1.40
C ASP A 34 20.04 -24.74 0.39
N GLY A 35 20.10 -23.44 0.72
CA GLY A 35 20.67 -22.39 -0.14
C GLY A 35 19.78 -21.92 -1.29
N HIS A 36 18.61 -22.53 -1.50
CA HIS A 36 17.69 -22.18 -2.58
C HIS A 36 16.55 -21.30 -2.05
N ARG A 37 16.22 -20.23 -2.77
CA ARG A 37 15.11 -19.33 -2.42
C ARG A 37 13.78 -20.04 -2.65
N VAL A 38 12.98 -20.14 -1.60
CA VAL A 38 11.67 -20.84 -1.63
C VAL A 38 10.48 -19.89 -1.51
N GLY A 39 10.70 -18.69 -0.97
CA GLY A 39 9.62 -17.71 -0.80
C GLY A 39 10.08 -16.43 -0.15
N GLU A 40 9.11 -15.56 0.15
CA GLU A 40 9.35 -14.32 0.86
C GLU A 40 8.38 -14.20 2.04
N LEU A 41 8.89 -13.67 3.15
CA LEU A 41 8.08 -13.25 4.28
C LEU A 41 8.02 -11.73 4.25
N VAL A 42 6.84 -11.19 3.93
CA VAL A 42 6.62 -9.76 3.73
C VAL A 42 5.53 -9.25 4.68
N PRO A 43 5.64 -8.00 5.17
CA PRO A 43 4.57 -7.38 5.93
C PRO A 43 3.30 -7.29 5.09
N LEU A 44 2.16 -7.64 5.69
CA LEU A 44 0.87 -7.34 5.09
C LEU A 44 0.68 -5.82 5.10
N ARG A 45 0.63 -5.22 3.91
CA ARG A 45 0.30 -3.80 3.79
C ARG A 45 -1.15 -3.62 4.22
N ARG A 46 -1.37 -2.96 5.37
CA ARG A 46 -2.67 -2.34 5.62
C ARG A 46 -2.92 -1.36 4.48
N ARG A 47 -3.92 -1.64 3.63
CA ARG A 47 -4.43 -0.66 2.68
C ARG A 47 -4.85 0.55 3.52
N ARG A 48 -4.05 1.61 3.48
CA ARG A 48 -4.42 2.88 4.08
C ARG A 48 -5.61 3.39 3.26
N ARG A 49 -6.83 3.19 3.78
CA ARG A 49 -8.05 3.73 3.16
C ARG A 49 -8.04 5.26 3.22
N PHE A 50 -7.33 5.81 4.21
CA PHE A 50 -7.14 7.23 4.41
C PHE A 50 -5.65 7.54 4.58
N VAL A 51 -5.20 8.62 3.95
CA VAL A 51 -3.85 9.16 4.08
C VAL A 51 -3.94 10.47 4.85
N PRO A 52 -3.04 10.73 5.83
CA PRO A 52 -2.99 12.03 6.48
C PRO A 52 -2.75 13.15 5.47
N ARG A 53 -3.40 14.31 5.68
CA ARG A 53 -3.29 15.49 4.79
C ARG A 53 -1.85 15.85 4.42
N ALA A 54 -0.94 15.75 5.39
CA ALA A 54 0.46 16.11 5.22
C ALA A 54 1.20 15.11 4.32
N GLU A 55 0.88 13.82 4.43
CA GLU A 55 1.47 12.77 3.61
C GLU A 55 0.94 12.85 2.17
N PHE A 56 -0.37 13.09 2.00
CA PHE A 56 -0.97 13.35 0.70
C PHE A 56 -0.30 14.54 0.00
N ALA A 57 -0.18 15.69 0.69
CA ALA A 57 0.49 16.86 0.14
C ALA A 57 1.96 16.58 -0.21
N ALA A 58 2.68 15.82 0.63
CA ALA A 58 4.07 15.46 0.38
C ALA A 58 4.25 14.54 -0.84
N MET A 59 3.35 13.57 -1.01
CA MET A 59 3.36 12.63 -2.14
C MET A 59 2.93 13.32 -3.45
N SER A 60 2.03 14.30 -3.39
CA SER A 60 1.52 15.02 -4.56
C SER A 60 2.42 16.16 -5.04
N ARG A 61 3.59 16.41 -4.43
CA ARG A 61 4.49 17.51 -4.83
C ARG A 61 4.99 17.43 -6.27
N THR A 62 5.04 16.24 -6.85
CA THR A 62 5.44 16.02 -8.24
C THR A 62 4.23 15.75 -9.14
N ALA A 63 3.02 15.92 -8.64
CA ALA A 63 1.83 15.80 -9.46
C ALA A 63 1.81 16.93 -10.50
N PRO A 64 1.32 16.65 -11.72
CA PRO A 64 1.04 17.70 -12.69
C PRO A 64 0.09 18.74 -12.08
N ASP A 65 0.22 19.99 -12.53
CA ASP A 65 -0.76 21.02 -12.18
C ASP A 65 -2.11 20.67 -12.83
N ILE A 66 -3.19 20.80 -12.06
CA ILE A 66 -4.54 20.46 -12.49
C ILE A 66 -5.39 21.72 -12.40
N SER A 67 -6.01 22.11 -13.50
CA SER A 67 -7.02 23.16 -13.50
C SER A 67 -8.22 22.71 -12.68
N LEU A 68 -8.45 23.38 -11.55
CA LEU A 68 -9.59 23.10 -10.67
C LEU A 68 -10.92 23.33 -11.37
N ASP A 69 -11.00 24.32 -12.26
CA ASP A 69 -12.23 24.63 -12.98
C ASP A 69 -12.54 23.53 -14.00
N ALA A 70 -11.55 23.11 -14.79
CA ALA A 70 -11.73 22.01 -15.74
C ALA A 70 -12.06 20.68 -15.04
N PHE A 71 -11.46 20.43 -13.87
CA PHE A 71 -11.79 19.27 -13.05
C PHE A 71 -13.24 19.32 -12.56
N ARG A 72 -13.73 20.48 -12.12
CA ARG A 72 -15.12 20.65 -11.68
C ARG A 72 -16.11 20.46 -12.83
N ASP A 73 -15.79 20.99 -14.00
CA ASP A 73 -16.62 20.84 -15.19
C ASP A 73 -16.73 19.36 -15.60
N ASP A 74 -15.62 18.61 -15.58
CA ASP A 74 -15.59 17.16 -15.82
C ASP A 74 -16.45 16.39 -14.80
N GLN A 75 -16.31 16.71 -13.50
CA GLN A 75 -17.12 16.08 -12.46
C GLN A 75 -18.61 16.37 -12.65
N ASN A 76 -18.99 17.62 -12.96
CA ASN A 76 -20.37 17.99 -13.20
C ASN A 76 -20.96 17.26 -14.41
N ALA A 77 -20.20 17.16 -15.51
CA ALA A 77 -20.63 16.44 -16.70
C ALA A 77 -20.89 14.95 -16.45
N VAL A 78 -20.16 14.33 -15.52
CA VAL A 78 -20.38 12.93 -15.10
C VAL A 78 -21.53 12.81 -14.09
N LEU A 79 -21.67 13.76 -13.17
CA LEU A 79 -22.71 13.74 -12.13
C LEU A 79 -24.12 13.98 -12.68
N GLU A 80 -24.27 14.60 -13.86
CA GLU A 80 -25.55 14.73 -14.56
C GLU A 80 -26.22 13.38 -14.91
N GLN A 81 -25.54 12.24 -14.72
CA GLN A 81 -26.09 10.92 -15.05
C GLN A 81 -26.88 10.20 -13.94
N GLU A 82 -26.90 10.61 -12.66
CA GLU A 82 -27.69 9.86 -11.66
C GLU A 82 -27.99 10.60 -10.35
N LEU A 83 -28.76 11.68 -10.42
CA LEU A 83 -29.55 12.15 -9.27
C LEU A 83 -31.03 12.10 -9.64
N ASP A 84 -31.52 10.92 -10.01
CA ASP A 84 -32.95 10.64 -9.93
C ASP A 84 -33.28 10.47 -8.45
N ASP A 85 -33.93 11.46 -7.83
CA ASP A 85 -34.40 11.34 -6.46
C ASP A 85 -35.59 10.35 -6.45
N PRO A 86 -35.42 9.13 -5.89
CA PRO A 86 -36.46 8.10 -5.93
C PRO A 86 -37.69 8.48 -5.10
N TYR A 87 -37.67 9.59 -4.37
CA TYR A 87 -38.75 10.09 -3.53
C TYR A 87 -39.33 11.44 -3.96
N ALA A 88 -38.97 11.97 -5.14
CA ALA A 88 -39.45 13.26 -5.65
C ALA A 88 -40.93 13.26 -6.12
N ARG A 89 -41.84 12.55 -5.44
CA ARG A 89 -43.27 12.50 -5.76
C ARG A 89 -44.13 13.24 -4.74
#